data_AF-A0A5B0CLW5-F1
#
_entry.id   AF-A0A5B0CLW5-F1
#
_cell.length_a   1.000
_cell.length_b   1.000
_cell.length_c   1.000
_cell.angle_alpha   90.00
_cell.angle_beta   90.00
_cell.angle_gamma   90.00
#
_symmetry.space_group_name_H-M   'P 1'
#
loop_
_entity.id
_entity.type
_entity.pdbx_description
1 polymer ?
#
loop_
_entity_poly.entity_id
_entity_poly.type
_entity_poly.pdbx_seq_one_letter_code
_entity_poly.pdbx_strand_id
1 'polypeptide(L)'
;MDKVPIKQNRVQLIEKVQSFSINGDVYKFEKDYSYSGTLKINDNKIAIIRNLDNTNINLTQRIRIEAINDDIASLIAVMYQTFVFEK
;
A
#
# COMPACT_ATOMS: atom_id res chain seq x y z
N MET A 1 25.51 -33.96 3.39
CA MET A 1 25.31 -33.04 2.25
C MET A 1 24.47 -31.90 2.79
N ASP A 2 25.12 -30.82 3.20
CA ASP A 2 24.48 -29.75 3.96
C ASP A 2 23.69 -28.83 3.03
N LYS A 3 22.40 -28.63 3.34
CA LYS A 3 21.52 -27.74 2.57
C LYS A 3 21.86 -26.30 2.93
N VAL A 4 22.39 -25.52 1.99
CA VAL A 4 22.57 -24.07 2.15
C VAL A 4 21.21 -23.40 1.99
N PRO A 5 20.68 -22.70 3.00
CA PRO A 5 19.39 -22.01 2.89
C PRO A 5 19.51 -20.79 1.99
N ILE A 6 18.65 -20.70 0.97
CA ILE A 6 18.52 -19.49 0.15
C ILE A 6 17.79 -18.44 0.99
N LYS A 7 18.50 -17.39 1.40
CA LYS A 7 17.87 -16.18 1.97
C LYS A 7 17.25 -15.36 0.84
N GLN A 8 15.93 -15.35 0.78
CA GLN A 8 15.20 -14.51 -0.16
C GLN A 8 15.00 -13.12 0.46
N ASN A 9 15.69 -12.11 -0.07
CA ASN A 9 15.49 -10.72 0.32
C ASN A 9 14.42 -10.10 -0.59
N ARG A 10 13.25 -9.75 -0.04
CA ARG A 10 12.26 -8.94 -0.76
C ARG A 10 12.56 -7.47 -0.51
N VAL A 11 12.95 -6.76 -1.57
CA VAL A 11 13.07 -5.29 -1.54
C VAL A 11 11.76 -4.71 -2.05
N GLN A 12 11.13 -3.85 -1.27
CA GLN A 12 9.96 -3.09 -1.71
C GLN A 12 10.46 -1.79 -2.34
N LEU A 13 10.35 -1.68 -3.66
CA LEU A 13 10.67 -0.44 -4.36
C LEU A 13 9.47 0.51 -4.20
N ILE A 14 9.73 1.72 -3.71
CA ILE A 14 8.71 2.76 -3.55
C ILE A 14 8.74 3.65 -4.80
N GLU A 15 7.58 3.84 -5.41
CA GLU A 15 7.41 4.65 -6.61
C GLU A 15 7.05 6.09 -6.24
N LYS A 16 6.10 6.28 -5.31
CA LYS A 16 5.59 7.59 -4.93
C LYS A 16 5.34 7.65 -3.42
N VAL A 17 5.61 8.81 -2.84
CA VAL A 17 5.32 9.11 -1.43
C VAL A 17 4.55 10.42 -1.36
N GLN A 18 3.43 10.41 -0.65
CA GLN A 18 2.68 11.61 -0.29
C GLN A 18 2.62 11.71 1.23
N SER A 19 2.87 12.91 1.77
CA SER A 19 2.75 13.16 3.21
C SER A 19 1.90 14.40 3.49
N PHE A 20 1.25 14.39 4.65
CA PHE A 20 0.46 15.50 5.18
C PHE A 20 0.33 15.36 6.70
N SER A 21 -0.02 16.44 7.38
CA SER A 21 -0.17 16.44 8.83
C SER A 21 -1.61 16.81 9.24
N ILE A 22 -2.16 16.08 10.21
CA ILE A 22 -3.46 16.37 10.82
C ILE A 22 -3.28 16.34 12.33
N ASN A 23 -3.66 17.41 13.03
CA ASN A 23 -3.61 17.49 14.50
C ASN A 23 -2.23 17.13 15.11
N GLY A 24 -1.14 17.39 14.39
CA GLY A 24 0.23 17.08 14.82
C GLY A 24 0.72 15.68 14.42
N ASP A 25 -0.17 14.78 14.00
CA ASP A 25 0.20 13.47 13.46
C ASP A 25 0.61 13.59 11.99
N VAL A 26 1.69 12.90 11.62
CA VAL A 26 2.20 12.87 10.25
C VAL A 26 1.70 11.62 9.55
N TYR A 27 0.89 11.82 8.52
CA TYR A 27 0.41 10.77 7.64
C TYR A 27 1.34 10.64 6.44
N LYS A 28 1.67 9.41 6.08
CA LYS A 28 2.52 9.10 4.91
C LYS A 28 1.90 7.96 4.12
N PHE A 29 1.55 8.24 2.87
CA PHE A 29 1.11 7.25 1.89
C PHE A 29 2.24 6.91 0.94
N GLU A 30 2.52 5.63 0.80
CA GLU A 30 3.59 5.09 -0.04
C GLU A 30 2.96 4.16 -1.09
N LYS A 31 3.16 4.48 -2.36
CA LYS A 31 2.84 3.61 -3.50
C LYS A 31 4.09 2.84 -3.88
N ASP A 32 3.97 1.52 -4.01
CA ASP A 32 5.03 0.68 -4.57
C ASP A 32 4.77 0.32 -6.04
N TYR A 33 5.79 -0.25 -6.69
CA TYR A 33 5.72 -0.68 -8.10
C TYR A 33 4.74 -1.84 -8.36
N SER A 34 4.18 -2.46 -7.31
CA SER A 34 3.14 -3.47 -7.43
C SER A 34 1.73 -2.87 -7.45
N TYR A 35 1.62 -1.54 -7.59
CA TYR A 35 0.36 -0.81 -7.46
C TYR A 35 -0.33 -1.06 -6.11
N SER A 36 0.46 -1.29 -5.06
CA SER A 36 -0.03 -1.35 -3.68
C SER A 36 0.25 -0.01 -2.99
N GLY A 37 -0.67 0.39 -2.10
CA GLY A 37 -0.55 1.57 -1.27
C GLY A 37 -0.40 1.19 0.21
N THR A 38 0.51 1.84 0.93
CA THR A 38 0.65 1.70 2.38
C THR A 38 0.45 3.06 3.04
N LEU A 39 -0.41 3.13 4.05
CA LEU A 39 -0.62 4.33 4.85
C LEU A 39 0.01 4.15 6.23
N LYS A 40 0.78 5.16 6.66
CA LYS A 40 1.43 5.22 7.96
C LYS A 40 1.02 6.49 8.70
N ILE A 41 0.95 6.41 10.02
CA ILE A 41 0.90 7.55 10.94
C ILE A 41 2.16 7.51 11.79
N ASN A 42 2.93 8.60 11.81
CA ASN A 42 4.17 8.70 12.58
C ASN A 42 5.09 7.47 12.34
N ASP A 43 5.23 7.11 11.05
CA ASP A 43 5.93 5.93 10.53
C ASP A 43 5.40 4.55 10.96
N ASN A 44 4.33 4.48 11.75
CA ASN A 44 3.62 3.24 12.05
C ASN A 44 2.59 2.92 10.97
N LYS A 45 2.65 1.71 10.40
CA LYS A 45 1.68 1.24 9.41
C LYS A 45 0.29 1.10 10.03
N ILE A 46 -0.69 1.75 9.43
CA ILE A 46 -2.10 1.73 9.87
C ILE A 46 -3.05 1.21 8.80
N ALA A 47 -2.64 1.20 7.53
CA ALA A 47 -3.40 0.53 6.48
C ALA A 47 -2.56 0.10 5.29
N ILE A 48 -3.10 -0.84 4.51
CA ILE A 48 -2.57 -1.28 3.22
C ILE A 48 -3.72 -1.56 2.26
N ILE A 49 -3.55 -1.12 1.02
CA ILE A 49 -4.46 -1.38 -0.10
C ILE A 49 -3.69 -2.05 -1.23
N ARG A 50 -4.27 -3.09 -1.82
CA ARG A 50 -3.63 -3.88 -2.88
C ARG A 50 -4.66 -4.20 -3.96
N ASN A 51 -4.24 -4.11 -5.22
CA ASN A 51 -4.99 -4.69 -6.32
C ASN A 51 -4.77 -6.21 -6.34
N LEU A 52 -5.84 -6.98 -6.25
CA LEU A 52 -5.78 -8.44 -6.22
C LEU A 52 -5.63 -9.06 -7.62
N ASP A 53 -5.85 -8.29 -8.68
CA ASP A 53 -5.91 -8.78 -10.06
C ASP A 53 -4.65 -8.44 -10.86
N ASN A 54 -3.55 -8.07 -10.20
CA ASN A 54 -2.30 -7.62 -10.82
C ASN A 54 -1.56 -8.69 -11.66
N THR A 55 -2.13 -9.89 -11.82
CA THR A 55 -1.54 -11.02 -12.55
C THR A 55 -2.48 -11.76 -13.49
N ASN A 56 -3.78 -11.43 -13.55
CA ASN A 56 -4.71 -12.20 -14.39
C ASN A 56 -5.72 -11.30 -15.10
N ILE A 57 -5.79 -11.50 -16.42
CA ILE A 57 -6.82 -11.37 -17.47
C ILE A 57 -8.31 -11.13 -17.09
N ASN A 58 -8.65 -10.88 -15.83
CA ASN A 58 -10.01 -10.82 -15.31
C ASN A 58 -10.47 -9.37 -15.10
N LEU A 59 -11.64 -9.04 -15.64
CA LEU A 59 -12.19 -7.67 -15.78
C LEU A 59 -12.70 -7.05 -14.47
N THR A 60 -12.72 -7.79 -13.36
CA THR A 60 -13.15 -7.27 -12.06
C THR A 60 -11.95 -6.70 -11.33
N GLN A 61 -11.85 -5.37 -11.23
CA GLN A 61 -10.82 -4.67 -10.45
C GLN A 61 -11.12 -4.80 -8.96
N ARG A 62 -10.61 -5.86 -8.31
CA ARG A 62 -10.82 -6.09 -6.88
C ARG A 62 -9.68 -5.48 -6.09
N ILE A 63 -10.06 -4.58 -5.20
CA ILE A 63 -9.16 -4.02 -4.19
C ILE A 63 -9.38 -4.74 -2.86
N ARG A 64 -8.28 -4.97 -2.14
CA ARG A 64 -8.33 -5.40 -0.74
C ARG A 64 -7.74 -4.30 0.12
N ILE A 65 -8.49 -3.89 1.14
CA ILE A 65 -8.06 -2.93 2.15
C ILE A 65 -7.95 -3.64 3.49
N GLU A 66 -6.83 -3.46 4.16
CA GLU A 66 -6.63 -3.86 5.56
C GLU A 66 -6.26 -2.59 6.33
N ALA A 67 -7.11 -2.19 7.28
CA ALA A 67 -6.97 -0.94 8.02
C ALA A 67 -7.33 -1.14 9.49
N ILE A 68 -6.83 -0.26 10.36
CA ILE A 68 -7.12 -0.30 11.80
C ILE A 68 -8.56 0.08 12.16
N ASN A 69 -9.27 0.81 11.28
CA ASN A 69 -10.67 1.18 11.41
C ASN A 69 -11.23 1.66 10.05
N ASP A 70 -12.53 1.93 9.99
CA ASP A 70 -13.26 2.30 8.76
C ASP A 70 -12.90 3.70 8.22
N ASP A 71 -12.56 4.65 9.10
CA ASP A 71 -12.12 5.99 8.70
C ASP A 71 -10.80 5.91 7.93
N ILE A 72 -9.85 5.13 8.45
CA ILE A 72 -8.57 4.87 7.81
C ILE A 72 -8.76 4.06 6.52
N ALA A 73 -9.68 3.10 6.50
CA ALA A 73 -10.02 2.36 5.28
C ALA A 73 -10.51 3.29 4.17
N SER A 74 -11.35 4.26 4.53
CA SER A 74 -11.88 5.27 3.61
C SER A 74 -10.78 6.21 3.12
N LEU A 75 -9.93 6.69 4.02
CA LEU A 75 -8.80 7.57 3.70
C LEU A 75 -7.84 6.91 2.72
N ILE A 76 -7.40 5.67 2.98
CA ILE A 76 -6.46 4.99 2.08
C ILE A 76 -7.09 4.69 0.71
N ALA A 77 -8.40 4.43 0.64
CA ALA A 77 -9.10 4.25 -0.62
C ALA A 77 -9.07 5.52 -1.48
N VAL A 78 -9.34 6.69 -0.89
CA VAL A 78 -9.28 7.98 -1.58
C VAL A 78 -7.86 8.28 -2.06
N MET A 79 -6.85 8.07 -1.20
CA MET A 79 -5.45 8.26 -1.58
C MET A 79 -5.03 7.33 -2.72
N TYR A 80 -5.48 6.07 -2.69
CA TYR A 80 -5.21 5.11 -3.75
C TYR A 80 -5.82 5.54 -5.09
N GLN A 81 -7.09 5.94 -5.09
CA GLN A 81 -7.75 6.43 -6.29
C GLN A 81 -7.04 7.67 -6.86
N THR A 82 -6.58 8.56 -5.98
CA THR A 82 -5.93 9.83 -6.37
C THR A 82 -4.50 9.64 -6.87
N PHE A 83 -3.72 8.72 -6.29
CA PHE A 83 -2.27 8.64 -6.55
C PHE A 83 -1.81 7.36 -7.25
N VAL A 84 -2.68 6.35 -7.37
CA VAL A 84 -2.36 5.05 -7.97
C VAL A 84 -3.19 4.79 -9.22
N PHE A 85 -4.47 5.16 -9.18
CA PHE A 85 -5.44 4.81 -10.23
C PHE A 85 -5.71 5.93 -11.26
N GLU A 86 -4.89 6.99 -11.28
CA GLU A 86 -4.94 7.99 -12.36
C GLU A 86 -4.64 7.30 -13.70
N LYS A 87 -5.64 7.31 -14.59
CA LYS A 87 -5.52 6.96 -16.01
C LYS A 87 -4.83 8.08 -16.77
#